data_AF-A0AAN8IWY9-F1
#
_entry.id   AF-A0AAN8IWY9-F1
#
_cell.length_a   1.000
_cell.length_b   1.000
_cell.length_c   1.000
_cell.angle_alpha   90.00
_cell.angle_beta   90.00
_cell.angle_gamma   90.00
#
_symmetry.space_group_name_H-M   'P 1'
#
loop_
_entity.id
_entity.type
_entity.pdbx_description
1 polymer ?
#
loop_
_entity_poly.entity_id
_entity_poly.type
_entity_poly.pdbx_seq_one_letter_code
_entity_poly.pdbx_strand_id
1 'polypeptide(L)'
;MKDDIDTALLELCSANEFPDVLLINSCLWDITRYSKAFEYDVPPNINRQAAVERAALEEFLERVSMLIRRLRLIMPPTTQVIWINMPWPIPSDTRSILNRVDNSDTKYLNRMMIVDANYRASQLFRAAGYDVLDISFYMRNHALYAYRV
;
A
#
# COMPACT_ATOMS: atom_id res chain seq x y z
N MET A 1 7.70 16.03 -3.58
CA MET A 1 6.59 15.07 -3.35
C MET A 1 5.91 15.25 -2.01
N LYS A 2 6.63 15.30 -0.87
CA LYS A 2 5.99 15.57 0.43
C LYS A 2 5.41 16.99 0.50
N ASP A 3 6.19 17.98 0.07
CA ASP A 3 5.76 19.38 0.06
C ASP A 3 4.56 19.61 -0.88
N ASP A 4 4.56 18.96 -2.04
CA ASP A 4 3.46 19.06 -3.02
C ASP A 4 2.12 18.56 -2.44
N ILE A 5 2.14 17.50 -1.61
CA ILE A 5 0.95 16.97 -0.96
C ILE A 5 0.46 17.93 0.13
N ASP A 6 1.38 18.46 0.95
CA ASP A 6 1.01 19.41 2.00
C ASP A 6 0.43 20.71 1.39
N THR A 7 0.99 21.19 0.28
CA THR A 7 0.43 22.30 -0.50
C THR A 7 -0.96 21.97 -1.06
N ALA A 8 -1.13 20.81 -1.70
CA ALA A 8 -2.43 20.42 -2.24
C ALA A 8 -3.51 20.30 -1.14
N LEU A 9 -3.16 19.77 0.04
CA LEU A 9 -4.08 19.71 1.18
C LEU A 9 -4.43 21.08 1.72
N LEU A 10 -3.45 21.99 1.81
CA LEU A 10 -3.69 23.38 2.21
C LEU A 10 -4.61 24.10 1.22
N GLU A 11 -4.40 23.89 -0.08
CA GLU A 11 -5.25 24.44 -1.13
C GLU A 11 -6.69 23.95 -1.01
N LEU A 12 -6.90 22.64 -0.87
CA LEU A 12 -8.24 22.04 -0.65
C LEU A 12 -8.92 22.64 0.58
N CYS A 13 -8.21 22.74 1.70
CA CYS A 13 -8.73 23.34 2.93
C CYS A 13 -9.05 24.84 2.76
N SER A 14 -8.21 25.59 2.04
CA SER A 14 -8.37 27.04 1.85
C SER A 14 -9.51 27.38 0.89
N ALA A 15 -9.69 26.58 -0.15
CA ALA A 15 -10.79 26.70 -1.11
C ALA A 15 -12.11 26.17 -0.54
N ASN A 16 -12.05 25.36 0.52
CA ASN A 16 -13.18 24.60 1.05
C ASN A 16 -13.85 23.72 -0.02
N GLU A 17 -13.05 23.22 -0.95
CA GLU A 17 -13.45 22.32 -2.02
C GLU A 17 -12.76 20.98 -1.78
N PHE A 18 -13.56 19.94 -1.50
CA PHE A 18 -13.07 18.60 -1.24
C PHE A 18 -13.59 17.64 -2.31
N PRO A 19 -12.82 16.59 -2.65
CA PRO A 19 -13.29 15.59 -3.59
C PRO A 19 -14.51 14.85 -3.02
N ASP A 20 -15.47 14.53 -3.88
CA ASP A 20 -16.61 13.67 -3.50
C ASP A 20 -16.15 12.22 -3.24
N VAL A 21 -15.14 11.76 -3.99
CA VAL A 21 -14.60 10.41 -3.90
C VAL A 21 -13.07 10.44 -3.89
N LEU A 22 -12.47 9.73 -2.94
CA LEU A 22 -11.04 9.55 -2.82
C LEU A 22 -10.69 8.06 -2.92
N LEU A 23 -9.96 7.70 -3.98
CA LEU A 23 -9.43 6.36 -4.19
C LEU A 23 -7.97 6.30 -3.75
N ILE A 24 -7.64 5.38 -2.85
CA ILE A 24 -6.29 5.29 -2.27
C ILE A 24 -5.70 3.91 -2.52
N ASN A 25 -4.45 3.89 -2.97
CA ASN A 25 -3.62 2.71 -3.00
C ASN A 25 -2.16 3.07 -2.69
N SER A 26 -1.53 2.36 -1.75
CA SER A 26 -0.09 2.56 -1.47
C SER A 26 0.69 1.29 -1.14
N CYS A 27 0.01 0.17 -0.84
CA CYS A 27 0.60 -1.06 -0.27
C CYS A 27 1.89 -1.52 -0.97
N LEU A 28 1.89 -1.58 -2.30
CA LEU A 28 3.04 -2.12 -3.05
C LEU A 28 4.30 -1.29 -2.82
N TRP A 29 4.24 0.03 -3.01
CA TRP A 29 5.42 0.89 -2.93
C TRP A 29 5.82 1.22 -1.50
N ASP A 30 4.86 1.30 -0.57
CA ASP A 30 5.17 1.55 0.84
C ASP A 30 5.97 0.41 1.47
N ILE A 31 5.73 -0.82 1.02
CA ILE A 31 6.44 -2.00 1.51
C ILE A 31 7.73 -2.23 0.72
N THR A 32 7.73 -2.01 -0.59
CA THR A 32 8.90 -2.36 -1.43
C THR A 32 9.92 -1.25 -1.54
N ARG A 33 9.49 -0.02 -1.83
CA ARG A 33 10.36 1.09 -2.23
C ARG A 33 10.62 2.08 -1.11
N TYR A 34 9.62 2.31 -0.27
CA TYR A 34 9.68 3.35 0.78
C TYR A 34 9.88 2.78 2.18
N SER A 35 9.97 1.45 2.33
CA SER A 35 10.28 0.87 3.63
C SER A 35 11.76 1.05 3.96
N LYS A 36 12.02 1.55 5.16
CA LYS A 36 13.38 1.66 5.71
C LYS A 36 13.88 0.33 6.26
N ALA A 37 13.00 -0.69 6.35
CA ALA A 37 13.34 -2.01 6.85
C ALA A 37 14.54 -2.65 6.13
N PHE A 38 14.75 -2.33 4.85
CA PHE A 38 15.87 -2.84 4.05
C PHE A 38 17.22 -2.21 4.39
N GLU A 39 17.23 -1.08 5.09
CA GLU A 39 18.44 -0.36 5.51
C GLU A 39 18.96 -0.83 6.88
N TYR A 40 18.21 -1.68 7.59
CA TYR A 40 18.61 -2.14 8.94
C TYR A 40 19.71 -3.20 8.89
N ASP A 41 20.65 -3.07 9.83
CA ASP A 41 21.64 -4.09 10.12
C ASP A 41 21.01 -5.17 11.01
N VAL A 42 20.87 -6.38 10.48
CA VAL A 42 20.21 -7.49 11.19
C VAL A 42 21.28 -8.34 11.88
N PRO A 43 21.15 -8.64 13.19
CA PRO A 43 22.07 -9.51 13.90
C PRO A 43 22.29 -10.85 13.19
N PRO A 44 23.51 -11.40 13.20
CA PRO A 44 23.86 -12.59 12.42
C PRO A 44 23.15 -13.88 12.88
N ASN A 45 22.53 -13.88 14.05
CA ASN A 45 21.78 -14.99 14.62
C ASN A 45 20.29 -15.03 14.22
N ILE A 46 19.81 -14.06 13.44
CA ILE A 46 18.42 -13.96 13.00
C ILE A 46 18.36 -14.15 11.48
N ASN A 47 17.32 -14.81 10.98
CA ASN A 47 17.04 -14.84 9.56
C ASN A 47 16.75 -13.41 9.08
N ARG A 48 17.73 -12.82 8.37
CA ARG A 48 17.67 -11.44 7.86
C ARG A 48 16.40 -11.15 7.08
N GLN A 49 15.98 -12.09 6.23
CA GLN A 49 14.77 -11.92 5.43
C GLN A 49 13.55 -11.74 6.34
N ALA A 50 13.27 -12.71 7.21
CA ALA A 50 12.09 -12.67 8.08
C ALA A 50 12.04 -11.42 8.98
N ALA A 51 13.20 -10.95 9.45
CA ALA A 51 13.30 -9.72 10.25
C ALA A 51 12.92 -8.47 9.44
N VAL A 52 13.48 -8.33 8.23
CA VAL A 52 13.19 -7.21 7.32
C VAL A 52 11.73 -7.21 6.90
N GLU A 53 11.18 -8.38 6.54
CA GLU A 53 9.78 -8.53 6.14
C GLU A 53 8.81 -8.08 7.25
N ARG A 54 9.09 -8.50 8.48
CA ARG A 54 8.29 -8.10 9.64
C ARG A 54 8.37 -6.59 9.91
N ALA A 55 9.58 -6.04 9.90
CA ALA A 55 9.79 -4.61 10.13
C ALA A 55 9.10 -3.76 9.05
N ALA A 56 9.18 -4.17 7.79
CA ALA A 56 8.52 -3.48 6.68
C ALA A 56 6.99 -3.47 6.83
N LEU A 57 6.41 -4.60 7.24
CA LEU A 57 4.98 -4.71 7.49
C LEU A 57 4.53 -3.83 8.67
N GLU A 58 5.25 -3.86 9.78
CA GLU A 58 4.94 -3.04 10.96
C GLU A 58 5.00 -1.54 10.63
N GLU A 59 6.07 -1.10 9.94
CA GLU A 59 6.23 0.28 9.48
C GLU A 59 5.09 0.72 8.53
N PHE A 60 4.70 -0.15 7.60
CA PHE A 60 3.57 0.11 6.71
C PHE A 60 2.25 0.28 7.46
N LEU A 61 1.92 -0.62 8.39
CA LEU A 61 0.66 -0.57 9.14
C LEU A 61 0.59 0.66 10.06
N GLU A 62 1.73 1.10 10.61
CA GLU A 62 1.81 2.35 11.37
C GLU A 62 1.48 3.55 10.48
N ARG A 63 2.09 3.63 9.29
CA ARG A 63 1.80 4.70 8.31
C ARG A 63 0.33 4.70 7.86
N VAL A 64 -0.24 3.53 7.60
CA VAL A 64 -1.67 3.39 7.26
C VAL A 64 -2.55 3.90 8.40
N SER A 65 -2.20 3.56 9.65
CA SER A 65 -2.95 4.04 10.82
C SER A 65 -2.87 5.55 10.97
N MET A 66 -1.71 6.16 10.68
CA MET A 66 -1.56 7.61 10.65
C MET A 66 -2.38 8.26 9.54
N LEU A 67 -2.38 7.66 8.34
CA LEU A 67 -3.18 8.13 7.21
C LEU A 67 -4.68 8.14 7.58
N ILE A 68 -5.21 7.04 8.11
CA ILE A 68 -6.61 6.93 8.53
C ILE A 68 -6.97 8.04 9.53
N ARG A 69 -6.11 8.30 10.52
CA ARG A 69 -6.33 9.39 11.50
C ARG A 69 -6.37 10.77 10.82
N ARG A 70 -5.48 11.01 9.86
CA ARG A 70 -5.45 12.29 9.12
C ARG A 70 -6.65 12.46 8.19
N LEU A 71 -7.07 11.41 7.50
CA LEU A 71 -8.27 11.45 6.65
C LEU A 71 -9.50 11.85 7.46
N ARG A 72 -9.67 11.33 8.68
CA ARG A 72 -10.77 11.71 9.57
C ARG A 72 -10.74 13.17 10.02
N LEU A 73 -9.56 13.79 10.08
CA LEU A 73 -9.41 15.18 10.52
C LEU A 73 -9.59 16.17 9.37
N ILE A 74 -9.15 15.78 8.17
CA ILE A 74 -9.06 16.68 7.01
C ILE A 74 -10.28 16.55 6.11
N MET A 75 -10.75 15.32 5.86
CA MET A 75 -11.82 15.09 4.90
C MET A 75 -13.19 15.30 5.55
N PRO A 76 -14.11 16.01 4.87
CA PRO A 76 -15.47 16.13 5.35
C PRO A 76 -16.19 14.77 5.31
N PRO A 77 -17.25 14.59 6.12
CA PRO A 77 -18.02 13.34 6.15
C PRO A 77 -18.75 13.04 4.82
N THR A 78 -18.85 14.02 3.92
CA THR A 78 -19.41 13.87 2.58
C THR A 78 -18.46 13.20 1.60
N THR A 79 -17.15 13.19 1.85
CA THR A 79 -16.16 12.56 0.98
C THR A 79 -16.15 11.04 1.19
N GLN A 80 -16.46 10.28 0.14
CA GLN A 80 -16.34 8.83 0.15
C GLN A 80 -14.88 8.43 -0.03
N VAL A 81 -14.32 7.77 0.97
CA VAL A 81 -12.94 7.23 0.91
C VAL A 81 -12.99 5.73 0.66
N ILE A 82 -12.30 5.29 -0.40
CA ILE A 82 -12.22 3.88 -0.80
C ILE A 82 -10.76 3.46 -0.86
N TRP A 83 -10.41 2.47 -0.03
CA TRP A 83 -9.11 1.82 -0.10
C TRP A 83 -9.11 0.72 -1.16
N ILE A 84 -8.13 0.76 -2.05
CA ILE A 84 -7.98 -0.20 -3.14
C ILE A 84 -6.84 -1.16 -2.79
N ASN A 85 -7.09 -2.46 -2.88
CA ASN A 85 -6.01 -3.45 -2.82
C ASN A 85 -5.37 -3.64 -4.19
N MET A 86 -4.03 -3.65 -4.25
CA MET A 86 -3.33 -3.92 -5.51
C MET A 86 -3.35 -5.43 -5.83
N PRO A 87 -3.51 -5.80 -7.12
CA PRO A 87 -3.30 -7.15 -7.59
C PRO A 87 -1.83 -7.57 -7.41
N TRP A 88 -1.60 -8.84 -7.67
CA TRP A 88 -0.29 -9.47 -7.47
C TRP A 88 0.76 -8.79 -8.37
N PRO A 89 1.91 -8.35 -7.84
CA PRO A 89 3.01 -7.99 -8.72
C PRO A 89 3.44 -9.23 -9.49
N ILE A 90 3.42 -9.14 -10.82
CA ILE A 90 3.87 -10.20 -11.72
C ILE A 90 5.39 -10.27 -11.57
N PRO A 91 6.00 -11.44 -11.33
CA PRO A 91 7.45 -11.55 -11.41
C PRO A 91 7.88 -11.21 -12.83
N SER A 92 8.76 -10.23 -13.00
CA SER A 92 9.34 -9.95 -14.30
C SER A 92 10.84 -9.84 -14.14
N ASP A 93 11.62 -10.59 -14.94
CA ASP A 93 13.07 -10.41 -14.96
C ASP A 93 13.49 -9.05 -15.56
N THR A 94 12.53 -8.26 -16.04
CA THR A 94 12.71 -6.95 -16.67
C THR A 94 12.41 -5.81 -15.70
N ARG A 95 13.35 -4.86 -15.55
CA ARG A 95 13.11 -3.62 -14.80
C ARG A 95 11.92 -2.85 -15.41
N SER A 96 10.86 -2.64 -14.64
CA SER A 96 9.68 -1.86 -15.04
C SER A 96 9.35 -0.78 -14.01
N ILE A 97 8.76 0.33 -14.46
CA ILE A 97 8.25 1.40 -13.57
C ILE A 97 7.18 0.84 -12.62
N LEU A 98 6.34 -0.08 -13.12
CA LEU A 98 5.33 -0.78 -12.34
C LEU A 98 5.93 -1.86 -11.43
N ASN A 99 7.17 -2.26 -11.71
CA ASN A 99 7.82 -3.42 -11.10
C ASN A 99 9.24 -3.09 -10.61
N ARG A 100 9.42 -1.94 -9.94
CA ARG A 100 10.63 -1.67 -9.15
C ARG A 100 10.68 -2.50 -7.85
N VAL A 101 9.98 -3.63 -7.82
CA VAL A 101 10.13 -4.69 -6.80
C VAL A 101 11.44 -5.47 -7.03
N ASP A 102 12.10 -5.27 -8.18
CA ASP A 102 13.39 -5.89 -8.53
C ASP A 102 14.60 -4.95 -8.32
N ASN A 103 14.82 -4.46 -7.10
CA ASN A 103 16.21 -4.37 -6.64
C ASN A 103 16.68 -5.80 -6.31
N SER A 104 17.95 -6.11 -6.53
CA SER A 104 18.54 -7.41 -6.13
C SER A 104 18.25 -7.77 -4.67
N ASP A 105 18.05 -6.75 -3.84
CA ASP A 105 17.78 -6.84 -2.41
C ASP A 105 16.28 -7.01 -2.07
N THR A 106 15.37 -6.63 -2.98
CA THR A 106 13.91 -6.75 -2.82
C THR A 106 13.29 -7.83 -3.70
N LYS A 107 14.08 -8.52 -4.53
CA LYS A 107 13.66 -9.65 -5.38
C LYS A 107 12.95 -10.77 -4.59
N TYR A 108 13.27 -10.89 -3.30
CA TYR A 108 12.69 -11.87 -2.39
C TYR A 108 11.51 -11.36 -1.58
N LEU A 109 10.91 -10.21 -1.92
CA LEU A 109 9.69 -9.77 -1.26
C LEU A 109 8.65 -10.88 -1.40
N ASN A 110 8.39 -11.59 -0.30
CA ASN A 110 7.52 -12.74 -0.34
C ASN A 110 6.14 -12.24 -0.80
N ARG A 111 5.59 -12.80 -1.89
CA ARG A 111 4.25 -12.44 -2.38
C ARG A 111 3.20 -12.54 -1.27
N MET A 112 3.43 -13.44 -0.32
CA MET A 112 2.61 -13.58 0.88
C MET A 112 2.60 -12.31 1.75
N MET A 113 3.70 -11.55 1.82
CA MET A 113 3.78 -10.31 2.58
C MET A 113 2.85 -9.24 2.00
N ILE A 114 2.83 -9.06 0.67
CA ILE A 114 1.91 -8.10 0.02
C ILE A 114 0.44 -8.52 0.23
N VAL A 115 0.16 -9.83 0.22
CA VAL A 115 -1.18 -10.35 0.53
C VAL A 115 -1.56 -10.07 1.98
N ASP A 116 -0.68 -10.37 2.94
CA ASP A 116 -0.91 -10.12 4.37
C ASP A 116 -1.07 -8.62 4.64
N ALA A 117 -0.24 -7.79 4.03
CA ALA A 117 -0.34 -6.35 4.17
C ALA A 117 -1.62 -5.77 3.58
N ASN A 118 -2.02 -6.18 2.37
CA ASN A 118 -3.30 -5.77 1.78
C ASN A 118 -4.47 -6.21 2.68
N TYR A 119 -4.43 -7.44 3.18
CA TYR A 119 -5.46 -7.95 4.09
C TYR A 119 -5.55 -7.10 5.37
N ARG A 120 -4.43 -6.85 6.04
CA ARG A 120 -4.39 -6.06 7.29
C ARG A 120 -4.77 -4.60 7.08
N ALA A 121 -4.29 -3.96 6.02
CA ALA A 121 -4.69 -2.61 5.66
C ALA A 121 -6.21 -2.54 5.41
N SER A 122 -6.77 -3.54 4.72
CA SER A 122 -8.22 -3.63 4.52
C SER A 122 -8.99 -3.71 5.84
N GLN A 123 -8.49 -4.47 6.83
CA GLN A 123 -9.12 -4.54 8.14
C GLN A 123 -9.07 -3.19 8.87
N LEU A 124 -7.95 -2.46 8.77
CA LEU A 124 -7.82 -1.12 9.37
C LEU A 124 -8.80 -0.12 8.75
N PHE A 125 -8.93 -0.09 7.42
CA PHE A 125 -9.87 0.79 6.74
C PHE A 125 -11.33 0.44 7.05
N ARG A 126 -11.69 -0.86 7.04
CA ARG A 126 -13.03 -1.32 7.44
C ARG A 126 -13.36 -0.96 8.89
N ALA A 127 -12.43 -1.21 9.82
CA ALA A 127 -12.58 -0.83 11.22
C ALA A 127 -12.71 0.69 11.40
N ALA A 128 -12.13 1.46 10.48
CA ALA A 128 -12.25 2.90 10.46
C ALA A 128 -13.58 3.42 9.86
N GLY A 129 -14.41 2.54 9.29
CA GLY A 129 -15.68 2.89 8.64
C GLY A 129 -15.55 3.27 7.16
N TYR A 130 -14.41 2.99 6.53
CA TYR A 130 -14.17 3.25 5.11
C TYR A 130 -14.41 2.02 4.24
N ASP A 131 -14.72 2.27 2.97
CA ASP A 131 -14.93 1.22 1.99
C ASP A 131 -13.60 0.61 1.52
N VAL A 132 -13.64 -0.67 1.17
CA VAL A 132 -12.49 -1.39 0.62
C VAL A 132 -12.89 -2.08 -0.68
N LEU A 133 -12.18 -1.74 -1.77
CA LEU A 133 -12.31 -2.35 -3.07
C LEU A 133 -11.15 -3.33 -3.33
N ASP A 134 -11.46 -4.63 -3.31
CA ASP A 134 -10.48 -5.69 -3.63
C ASP A 134 -10.42 -5.94 -5.14
N ILE A 135 -9.64 -5.12 -5.85
CA ILE A 135 -9.37 -5.31 -7.29
C ILE A 135 -8.56 -6.59 -7.52
N SER A 136 -7.73 -7.00 -6.55
CA SER A 136 -6.93 -8.21 -6.63
C SER A 136 -7.79 -9.46 -6.80
N PHE A 137 -8.94 -9.54 -6.13
CA PHE A 137 -9.91 -10.62 -6.33
C PHE A 137 -10.43 -10.68 -7.76
N TYR A 138 -10.86 -9.54 -8.30
CA TYR A 138 -11.36 -9.44 -9.68
C TYR A 138 -10.30 -9.86 -10.70
N MET A 139 -9.09 -9.33 -10.58
CA MET A 139 -8.00 -9.60 -11.52
C MET A 139 -7.51 -11.05 -11.48
N ARG A 140 -7.45 -11.68 -10.29
CA ARG A 140 -7.13 -13.12 -10.19
C ARG A 140 -8.15 -13.98 -10.92
N ASN A 141 -9.43 -13.67 -10.78
CA ASN A 141 -10.48 -14.40 -11.47
C ASN A 141 -10.43 -14.17 -12.98
N HIS A 142 -10.16 -12.94 -13.44
CA HIS A 142 -10.03 -12.65 -14.86
C HIS A 142 -8.84 -13.37 -15.52
N ALA A 143 -7.71 -13.51 -14.81
CA ALA A 143 -6.57 -14.29 -15.29
C ALA A 143 -6.93 -15.78 -15.49
N LEU A 144 -7.77 -16.37 -14.62
CA LEU A 144 -8.24 -17.75 -14.77
C LEU A 144 -9.13 -17.94 -16.01
N TYR A 145 -9.91 -16.93 -16.39
CA TYR A 145 -10.74 -17.00 -17.60
C TYR A 145 -9.93 -16.87 -18.90
N ALA A 146 -8.79 -16.17 -18.88
CA ALA A 146 -7.92 -16.06 -20.05
C ALA A 146 -7.28 -17.41 -20.47
N TYR A 147 -7.20 -18.39 -19.56
CA TYR A 147 -6.69 -19.74 -19.86
C TYR A 147 -7.79 -20.75 -20.23
N ARG A 148 -9.04 -20.31 -20.40
CA ARG A 148 -10.17 -21.17 -20.80
C ARG A 148 -10.54 -21.08 -22.29
N VAL A 149 -9.63 -20.54 -23.13
CA VAL A 149 -9.79 -20.51 -24.59
C VAL A 149 -8.76 -21.44 -25.23
#